data_AF-A0A410DMZ2-F1
#
_entry.id   AF-A0A410DMZ2-F1
#
_cell.length_a   1.000
_cell.length_b   1.000
_cell.length_c   1.000
_cell.angle_alpha   90.00
_cell.angle_beta   90.00
_cell.angle_gamma   90.00
#
_symmetry.space_group_name_H-M   'P 1'
#
loop_
_entity.id
_entity.type
_entity.pdbx_description
1 polymer ?
#
loop_
_entity_poly.entity_id
_entity_poly.type
_entity_poly.pdbx_seq_one_letter_code
_entity_poly.pdbx_strand_id
1 'polypeptide(L)' 'MSSYIEKLSCGDHVDMAIDEYIDEYETFPNLEGIDDGKCSYCELKAIYKISGSTSEE' A
#
# COMPACT_ATOMS: atom_id res chain seq x y z
N MET A 1 -2.34 20.46 2.60
CA MET A 1 -1.06 19.76 2.85
C MET A 1 -1.17 18.45 2.10
N SER A 2 -0.38 18.20 1.05
CA SER A 2 -0.42 16.89 0.37
C SER A 2 0.15 15.84 1.31
N SER A 3 -0.70 14.92 1.74
CA SER A 3 -0.28 13.71 2.44
C SER A 3 0.02 12.65 1.39
N TYR A 4 1.23 12.10 1.43
CA TYR A 4 1.63 10.96 0.61
C TYR A 4 1.58 9.71 1.47
N ILE A 5 0.89 8.67 1.00
CA ILE A 5 0.73 7.42 1.75
C ILE A 5 1.61 6.35 1.11
N GLU A 6 2.34 5.62 1.94
CA GLU A 6 3.16 4.48 1.52
C GLU A 6 3.03 3.31 2.51
N LYS A 7 2.63 2.14 2.01
CA LYS A 7 2.43 0.91 2.79
C LYS A 7 3.10 -0.26 2.09
N LEU A 8 3.76 -1.14 2.82
CA LEU A 8 4.47 -2.29 2.26
C LEU A 8 3.71 -3.58 2.55
N SER A 9 3.54 -4.42 1.53
CA SER A 9 2.88 -5.73 1.64
C SER A 9 3.66 -6.85 0.97
N CYS A 10 3.51 -8.06 1.51
CA CYS A 10 3.92 -9.28 0.82
C CYS A 10 2.87 -9.68 -0.22
N GLY A 11 3.19 -10.63 -1.10
CA GLY A 11 2.26 -11.08 -2.13
C GLY A 11 1.01 -11.79 -1.62
N ASP A 12 0.97 -12.19 -0.35
CA ASP A 12 -0.22 -12.81 0.27
C ASP A 12 -1.19 -11.76 0.84
N HIS A 13 -0.64 -10.64 1.35
CA HIS A 13 -1.43 -9.55 1.95
C HIS A 13 -1.60 -8.34 1.01
N VAL A 14 -1.19 -8.47 -0.25
CA VAL A 14 -1.27 -7.36 -1.21
C VAL A 14 -2.72 -7.00 -1.52
N ASP A 15 -3.58 -7.99 -1.77
CA ASP A 15 -5.01 -7.77 -2.03
C ASP A 15 -5.70 -7.11 -0.82
N MET A 16 -5.46 -7.62 0.38
CA MET A 16 -5.99 -7.03 1.62
C MET A 16 -5.54 -5.59 1.81
N ALA A 17 -4.27 -5.30 1.53
CA ALA A 17 -3.74 -3.95 1.66
C ALA A 17 -4.34 -2.97 0.64
N ILE A 18 -4.68 -3.45 -0.56
CA ILE A 18 -5.38 -2.68 -1.57
C ILE A 18 -6.81 -2.42 -1.13
N ASP A 19 -7.55 -3.45 -0.68
CA ASP A 19 -8.92 -3.31 -0.19
C ASP A 19 -9.01 -2.29 0.95
N GLU A 20 -8.12 -2.37 1.95
CA GLU A 20 -8.07 -1.39 3.04
C GLU A 20 -7.76 0.02 2.53
N TYR A 21 -6.83 0.16 1.58
CA TYR A 21 -6.51 1.46 1.01
C TYR A 21 -7.71 2.07 0.27
N ILE A 22 -8.45 1.26 -0.48
CA ILE A 22 -9.65 1.70 -1.19
C ILE A 22 -10.75 2.07 -0.20
N ASP A 23 -10.92 1.32 0.90
CA ASP A 23 -11.90 1.65 1.93
C ASP A 23 -11.57 2.97 2.65
N GLU A 24 -10.29 3.20 2.98
CA GLU A 24 -9.86 4.42 3.69
C GLU A 24 -9.81 5.68 2.82
N TYR A 25 -9.36 5.54 1.57
CA TYR A 25 -9.06 6.67 0.69
C TYR A 25 -10.02 6.79 -0.50
N GLU A 26 -10.98 5.86 -0.62
CA GLU A 26 -11.97 5.77 -1.71
C GLU A 26 -11.32 5.85 -3.11
N THR A 27 -10.06 5.42 -3.22
CA THR A 27 -9.25 5.55 -4.44
C THR A 27 -8.29 4.38 -4.61
N PHE A 28 -7.94 4.09 -5.86
CA PHE A 28 -7.02 3.00 -6.16
C PHE A 28 -5.58 3.42 -5.86
N PRO A 29 -4.84 2.63 -5.05
CA PRO A 29 -3.43 2.87 -4.86
C PRO A 29 -2.61 2.45 -6.07
N ASN A 30 -1.40 2.98 -6.16
CA ASN A 30 -0.36 2.53 -7.06
C ASN A 30 0.45 1.40 -6.43
N LEU A 31 0.53 0.27 -7.13
CA LEU A 31 1.30 -0.90 -6.72
C LEU A 31 2.66 -0.94 -7.42
N GLU A 32 3.74 -0.90 -6.65
CA GLU A 32 5.10 -1.01 -7.14
C GLU A 32 5.79 -2.26 -6.59
N GLY A 33 6.41 -3.06 -7.45
CA GLY A 33 7.18 -4.23 -7.01
C GLY A 33 8.51 -3.80 -6.38
N ILE A 34 8.75 -4.19 -5.13
CA ILE A 34 10.00 -3.90 -4.41
C ILE A 34 10.75 -5.18 -4.09
N ASP A 35 12.07 -5.09 -3.98
CA ASP A 35 12.92 -6.26 -3.68
C ASP A 35 13.31 -6.37 -2.20
N ASP A 36 13.16 -5.28 -1.43
CA ASP A 36 13.51 -5.20 -0.02
C ASP A 36 12.50 -4.37 0.78
N GLY A 37 11.90 -4.98 1.78
CA GLY A 37 10.90 -4.38 2.65
C GLY A 37 10.29 -5.38 3.61
N LYS A 38 9.55 -4.90 4.61
CA LYS A 38 8.77 -5.72 5.54
C LYS A 38 7.30 -5.43 5.40
N CYS A 39 6.50 -6.49 5.31
CA CYS A 39 5.06 -6.39 5.22
C CYS A 39 4.51 -5.85 6.55
N SER A 40 3.66 -4.83 6.50
CA SER A 40 3.04 -4.29 7.73
C SER A 40 2.12 -5.27 8.45
N TYR A 41 1.64 -6.32 7.77
CA TYR A 41 0.68 -7.27 8.33
C TYR A 41 1.35 -8.43 9.06
N CYS A 42 2.32 -9.07 8.41
CA CYS A 42 2.96 -10.27 8.92
C CYS A 42 4.46 -10.10 9.21
N GLU A 43 5.01 -8.90 8.99
CA GLU A 43 6.43 -8.56 9.18
C GLU A 43 7.41 -9.41 8.34
N LEU A 44 6.88 -10.22 7.42
CA LEU A 44 7.65 -11.00 6.44
C LEU A 44 8.17 -10.12 5.31
N LYS A 45 8.94 -10.71 4.39
CA LYS A 45 9.45 -10.01 3.21
C LYS A 45 8.30 -9.40 2.40
N ALA A 46 8.24 -8.07 2.35
CA ALA A 46 7.38 -7.37 1.42
C ALA A 46 8.00 -7.40 0.02
N ILE A 47 7.13 -7.56 -0.96
CA ILE A 47 7.49 -7.53 -2.39
C ILE A 47 6.68 -6.49 -3.16
N TYR A 48 5.75 -5.81 -2.48
CA TYR A 48 4.91 -4.77 -3.05
C TYR A 48 4.89 -3.53 -2.14
N LYS A 49 4.99 -2.36 -2.76
CA LYS A 49 4.80 -1.03 -2.18
C LYS A 49 3.50 -0.45 -2.73
N ILE A 50 2.56 -0.19 -1.85
CA ILE A 50 1.29 0.50 -2.09
C ILE A 50 1.55 1.99 -1.84
N SER A 51 1.30 2.84 -2.83
CA SER A 51 1.49 4.29 -2.70
C SER A 51 0.35 5.06 -3.36
N GLY A 52 0.02 6.25 -2.85
CA GLY A 52 -0.98 7.07 -3.51
C GLY A 52 -1.00 8.52 -3.05
N SER A 53 -1.63 9.34 -3.87
CA SER A 53 -1.75 10.78 -3.72
C SER A 53 -3.21 11.11 -3.46
N THR A 54 -3.60 11.31 -2.19
CA THR A 54 -4.96 11.80 -1.91
C THR A 54 -5.02 13.27 -2.31
N SER A 55 -5.85 13.55 -3.32
CA SER A 55 -6.16 14.91 -3.74
C SER A 55 -7.52 15.23 -3.17
N GLU A 56 -7.54 15.64 -1.90
CA GLU A 56 -8.74 16.21 -1.30
C GLU A 56 -8.95 17.61 -1.94
N GLU A 57 -9.97 17.72 -2.80
CA GLU A 57 -10.40 18.98 -3.43
C GLU A 57 -11.34 19.79 -2.51
#